data_AF-A0A2T3AMX9-F1
#
_entry.id   AF-A0A2T3AMX9-F1
#
_cell.length_a   1.000
_cell.length_b   1.000
_cell.length_c   1.000
_cell.angle_alpha   90.00
_cell.angle_beta   90.00
_cell.angle_gamma   90.00
#
_symmetry.space_group_name_H-M   'P 1'
#
loop_
_entity.id
_entity.type
_entity.pdbx_description
1 polymer ?
#
loop_
_entity_poly.entity_id
_entity_poly.type
_entity_poly.pdbx_seq_one_letter_code
_entity_poly.pdbx_strand_id
1 'polypeptide(L)'
;MMSTPSVRAARGLARLAQRSFSTTARHLESKAVTSAPSTASPVAKKETQVPVELPQAPNRKEIWSRSQKPRDVAMSGPRFEQTDFDLQPQSFAAIELIHKQPVRWTHERVVACDGGGGPAGHPRIFINCDKPEISVCNYCGLPFANEHHRAHLESLPQTSYPLEDTEGVAVAPPLSRPHPPH
;
A
#
# COMPACT_ATOMS: atom_id res chain seq x y z
N MET A 1 -11.31 2.93 -66.89
CA MET A 1 -11.74 4.08 -66.07
C MET A 1 -10.52 4.64 -65.35
N MET A 2 -10.17 5.88 -65.71
CA MET A 2 -9.45 6.92 -64.97
C MET A 2 -8.30 6.53 -64.01
N SER A 3 -7.09 6.85 -64.47
CA SER A 3 -5.89 7.09 -63.67
C SER A 3 -5.87 8.54 -63.20
N THR A 4 -5.64 8.81 -61.91
CA THR A 4 -5.06 10.09 -61.41
C THR A 4 -4.42 9.88 -60.04
N PRO A 5 -3.18 10.34 -59.81
CA PRO A 5 -2.64 10.55 -58.48
C PRO A 5 -2.75 12.01 -58.01
N SER A 6 -2.66 12.12 -56.68
CA SER A 6 -2.55 13.26 -55.77
C SER A 6 -1.71 14.46 -56.27
N VAL A 7 -2.09 15.69 -55.89
CA VAL A 7 -1.54 16.51 -54.79
C VAL A 7 -2.17 17.92 -54.90
N ARG A 8 -2.86 18.40 -53.86
CA ARG A 8 -3.34 19.78 -53.79
C ARG A 8 -2.52 20.60 -52.78
N ALA A 9 -2.27 21.82 -53.22
CA ALA A 9 -1.40 22.89 -52.74
C ALA A 9 -1.35 23.21 -51.23
N ALA A 10 -0.24 23.87 -50.91
CA ALA A 10 0.22 24.33 -49.62
C ALA A 10 -0.55 25.49 -49.00
N ARG A 11 -0.42 25.55 -47.65
CA ARG A 11 -0.29 26.74 -46.78
C ARG A 11 -1.48 27.71 -46.70
N GLY A 12 -2.40 27.38 -45.78
CA GLY A 12 -3.23 28.38 -45.11
C GLY A 12 -2.48 29.01 -43.93
N LEU A 13 -2.33 30.34 -43.95
CA LEU A 13 -1.92 31.15 -42.81
C LEU A 13 -3.13 31.33 -41.88
N ALA A 14 -3.13 30.65 -40.74
CA ALA A 14 -4.06 30.93 -39.65
C ALA A 14 -3.31 31.62 -38.50
N ARG A 15 -3.70 32.87 -38.24
CA ARG A 15 -3.17 33.76 -37.20
C ARG A 15 -3.38 33.13 -35.82
N LEU A 16 -2.30 32.97 -35.05
CA LEU A 16 -2.40 32.67 -33.61
C LEU A 16 -3.01 33.88 -32.90
N ALA A 17 -4.18 33.70 -32.29
CA ALA A 17 -4.70 34.65 -31.31
C ALA A 17 -3.83 34.58 -30.05
N GLN A 18 -3.07 35.63 -29.77
CA GLN A 18 -2.38 35.80 -28.50
C GLN A 18 -3.45 36.04 -27.42
N ARG A 19 -3.66 35.07 -26.53
CA ARG A 19 -4.46 35.24 -25.32
C ARG A 19 -3.65 36.12 -24.36
N SER A 20 -3.98 37.40 -24.31
CA SER A 20 -3.48 38.34 -23.32
C SER A 20 -4.12 38.04 -21.96
N PHE A 21 -3.31 37.57 -21.00
CA PHE A 21 -3.71 37.48 -19.59
C PHE A 21 -3.44 38.85 -18.94
N SER A 22 -4.49 39.51 -18.45
CA SER A 22 -4.37 40.78 -17.72
C SER A 22 -3.99 40.48 -16.27
N THR A 23 -2.77 40.80 -15.87
CA THR A 23 -2.33 40.74 -14.47
C THR A 23 -2.70 42.04 -13.77
N THR A 24 -3.81 42.07 -13.05
CA THR A 24 -4.12 43.16 -12.12
C THR A 24 -3.25 43.03 -10.87
N ALA A 25 -2.17 43.80 -10.82
CA ALA A 25 -1.38 43.99 -9.61
C ALA A 25 -2.23 44.74 -8.58
N ARG A 26 -2.46 44.13 -7.40
CA ARG A 26 -3.04 44.84 -6.26
C ARG A 26 -1.99 45.82 -5.71
N HIS A 27 -2.25 47.10 -5.93
CA HIS A 27 -1.55 48.22 -5.33
C HIS A 27 -1.65 48.14 -3.80
N LEU A 28 -0.55 47.81 -3.13
CA LEU A 28 -0.44 47.89 -1.68
C LEU A 28 -0.12 49.34 -1.31
N GLU A 29 -1.13 50.04 -0.82
CA GLU A 29 -1.03 51.36 -0.20
C GLU A 29 -0.25 51.24 1.12
N SER A 30 0.98 51.73 1.15
CA SER A 30 1.83 51.80 2.33
C SER A 30 1.39 52.97 3.23
N LYS A 31 0.53 52.70 4.21
CA LYS A 31 0.21 53.69 5.25
C LYS A 31 1.10 53.52 6.47
N ALA A 32 1.78 54.61 6.79
CA ALA A 32 2.83 54.74 7.80
C ALA A 32 2.36 54.49 9.25
N VAL A 33 3.38 54.17 10.05
CA VAL A 33 3.46 53.86 11.48
C VAL A 33 2.68 54.81 12.40
N THR A 34 2.01 54.24 13.41
CA THR A 34 1.93 54.88 14.74
C THR A 34 1.99 53.79 15.81
N SER A 35 2.89 53.99 16.78
CA SER A 35 3.28 53.07 17.85
C SER A 35 2.51 53.30 19.15
N ALA A 36 2.22 52.21 19.90
CA ALA A 36 2.24 52.05 21.37
C ALA A 36 1.22 50.98 21.85
N PRO A 37 1.34 50.41 23.07
CA PRO A 37 2.48 49.70 23.63
C PRO A 37 2.11 48.26 24.06
N SER A 38 3.16 47.46 24.26
CA SER A 38 3.18 46.06 24.66
C SER A 38 2.65 45.82 26.08
N THR A 39 1.70 44.90 26.25
CA THR A 39 1.68 43.96 27.40
C THR A 39 0.69 42.81 27.15
N ALA A 40 1.18 41.70 26.63
CA ALA A 40 0.67 40.36 26.91
C ALA A 40 1.65 39.37 26.29
N SER A 41 2.56 38.85 27.11
CA SER A 41 3.35 37.67 26.76
C SER A 41 2.41 36.54 26.34
N PRO A 42 2.54 35.92 25.14
CA PRO A 42 1.96 34.61 24.97
C PRO A 42 2.83 33.67 25.81
N VAL A 43 2.26 33.26 26.95
CA VAL A 43 2.75 32.14 27.74
C VAL A 43 3.05 31.01 26.77
N ALA A 44 4.32 30.65 26.66
CA ALA A 44 4.72 29.42 26.00
C ALA A 44 4.03 28.28 26.77
N LYS A 45 2.93 27.75 26.21
CA LYS A 45 2.41 26.45 26.60
C LYS A 45 3.50 25.47 26.22
N LYS A 46 4.43 25.23 27.15
CA LYS A 46 5.24 24.02 27.15
C LYS A 46 4.29 22.91 27.55
N GLU A 47 3.48 22.50 26.58
CA GLU A 47 2.67 21.30 26.69
C GLU A 47 3.67 20.15 26.65
N THR A 48 4.04 19.66 27.83
CA THR A 48 4.64 18.35 27.97
C THR A 48 3.56 17.34 27.60
N GLN A 49 3.28 17.24 26.30
CA GLN A 49 2.62 16.09 25.75
C GLN A 49 3.62 14.95 25.91
N VAL A 50 3.29 13.99 26.77
CA VAL A 50 3.90 12.66 26.72
C VAL A 50 3.92 12.29 25.23
N PRO A 51 5.07 11.94 24.62
CA PRO A 51 5.09 11.50 23.25
C PRO A 51 4.18 10.28 23.16
N VAL A 52 2.95 10.48 22.67
CA VAL A 52 2.07 9.38 22.32
C VAL A 52 2.72 8.78 21.09
N GLU A 53 3.42 7.67 21.26
CA GLU A 53 4.04 6.95 20.16
C GLU A 53 2.93 6.53 19.18
N LEU A 54 2.80 7.25 18.07
CA LEU A 54 1.79 6.98 17.06
C LEU A 54 2.20 5.73 16.29
N PRO A 55 1.42 4.63 16.34
CA PRO A 55 1.76 3.42 15.61
C PRO A 55 1.67 3.65 14.10
N GLN A 56 2.52 2.99 13.31
CA GLN A 56 2.50 3.11 11.85
C GLN A 56 1.15 2.70 11.24
N ALA A 57 0.52 1.66 11.80
CA ALA A 57 -0.81 1.17 11.48
C ALA A 57 -1.50 0.68 12.77
N PRO A 58 -2.84 0.55 12.81
CA PRO A 58 -3.56 0.10 14.01
C PRO A 58 -3.07 -1.22 14.62
N ASN A 59 -2.54 -2.13 13.78
CA ASN A 59 -2.00 -3.43 14.16
C ASN A 59 -0.46 -3.52 14.16
N ARG A 60 0.26 -2.45 13.79
CA ARG A 60 1.73 -2.48 13.68
C ARG A 60 2.36 -1.13 14.03
N LYS A 61 3.31 -1.13 14.96
CA LYS A 61 4.00 0.10 15.40
C LYS A 61 5.13 0.52 14.45
N GLU A 62 5.92 -0.43 13.99
CA GLU A 62 7.15 -0.18 13.24
C GLU A 62 6.93 -0.02 11.74
N ILE A 63 7.90 0.60 11.06
CA ILE A 63 8.00 0.60 9.60
C ILE A 63 8.28 -0.82 9.06
N TRP A 64 7.97 -1.04 7.78
CA TRP A 64 8.18 -2.33 7.10
C TRP A 64 8.91 -2.19 5.76
N SER A 65 9.39 -0.99 5.43
CA SER A 65 10.30 -0.79 4.30
C SER A 65 11.34 0.27 4.63
N ARG A 66 12.52 0.14 4.02
CA ARG A 66 13.66 1.05 4.28
C ARG A 66 13.36 2.51 3.92
N SER A 67 12.52 2.74 2.92
CA SER A 67 12.15 4.08 2.44
C SER A 67 10.90 4.64 3.13
N GLN A 68 10.21 3.86 3.97
CA GLN A 68 9.02 4.30 4.67
C GLN A 68 9.39 5.26 5.80
N LYS A 69 8.71 6.41 5.84
CA LYS A 69 8.82 7.35 6.96
C LYS A 69 7.96 6.88 8.13
N PRO A 70 8.50 6.90 9.36
CA PRO A 70 7.72 6.76 10.59
C PRO A 70 6.56 7.77 10.65
N ARG A 71 5.42 7.36 11.21
CA ARG A 71 4.18 8.14 11.21
C ARG A 71 4.29 9.43 12.00
N ASP A 72 4.95 9.41 13.14
CA ASP A 72 5.27 10.56 13.98
C ASP A 72 5.97 11.68 13.18
N VAL A 73 6.92 11.32 12.31
CA VAL A 73 7.61 12.26 11.43
C VAL A 73 6.73 12.67 10.25
N ALA A 74 6.02 11.73 9.63
CA ALA A 74 5.22 11.95 8.42
C ALA A 74 3.98 12.82 8.67
N MET A 75 3.40 12.75 9.87
CA MET A 75 2.19 13.45 10.29
C MET A 75 2.49 14.74 11.07
N SER A 76 3.69 15.31 10.88
CA SER A 76 4.11 16.56 11.50
C SER A 76 3.98 17.76 10.55
N GLY A 77 3.83 18.97 11.11
CA GLY A 77 3.90 20.24 10.39
C GLY A 77 2.57 20.96 10.18
N PRO A 78 2.60 22.15 9.53
CA PRO A 78 1.47 23.09 9.52
C PRO A 78 0.18 22.54 8.90
N ARG A 79 0.29 21.53 8.05
CA ARG A 79 -0.88 20.87 7.44
C ARG A 79 -1.73 20.12 8.48
N PHE A 80 -1.11 19.64 9.56
CA PHE A 80 -1.73 18.73 10.52
C PHE A 80 -2.15 19.39 11.84
N GLU A 81 -1.80 20.66 12.09
CA GLU A 81 -2.07 21.37 13.36
C GLU A 81 -3.55 21.49 13.72
N GLN A 82 -4.43 21.55 12.72
CA GLN A 82 -5.90 21.60 12.89
C GLN A 82 -6.58 20.36 12.30
N THR A 83 -5.82 19.29 12.07
CA THR A 83 -6.37 18.04 11.54
C THR A 83 -6.77 17.13 12.70
N ASP A 84 -8.01 16.65 12.67
CA ASP A 84 -8.44 15.56 13.53
C ASP A 84 -7.88 14.23 12.99
N PHE A 85 -7.02 13.58 13.79
CA PHE A 85 -6.31 12.36 13.43
C PHE A 85 -7.18 11.10 13.45
N ASP A 86 -8.29 11.12 14.19
CA ASP A 86 -9.18 9.96 14.33
C ASP A 86 -10.00 9.73 13.05
N LEU A 87 -10.23 10.79 12.28
CA LEU A 87 -10.95 10.74 11.00
C LEU A 87 -10.02 10.52 9.80
N GLN A 88 -8.71 10.49 10.01
CA GLN A 88 -7.76 10.22 8.92
C GLN A 88 -7.73 8.74 8.55
N PRO A 89 -7.41 8.38 7.30
CA PRO A 89 -7.25 6.98 6.91
C PRO A 89 -6.20 6.26 7.78
N GLN A 90 -6.63 5.21 8.47
CA GLN A 90 -5.80 4.34 9.30
C GLN A 90 -6.04 2.86 8.91
N SER A 91 -5.60 2.48 7.71
CA SER A 91 -5.71 1.10 7.23
C SER A 91 -4.80 0.16 8.02
N PHE A 92 -5.26 -1.07 8.24
CA PHE A 92 -4.44 -2.15 8.80
C PHE A 92 -3.24 -2.47 7.89
N ALA A 93 -2.10 -2.79 8.51
CA ALA A 93 -0.92 -3.29 7.81
C ALA A 93 -1.16 -4.73 7.36
N ALA A 94 -1.12 -4.96 6.04
CA ALA A 94 -1.37 -6.28 5.45
C ALA A 94 -0.33 -7.33 5.85
N ILE A 95 0.90 -6.92 6.20
CA ILE A 95 1.96 -7.84 6.65
C ILE A 95 1.54 -8.64 7.89
N GLU A 96 0.95 -8.00 8.90
CA GLU A 96 0.49 -8.69 10.10
C GLU A 96 -0.74 -9.57 9.80
N LEU A 97 -1.59 -9.15 8.85
CA LEU A 97 -2.78 -9.91 8.46
C LEU A 97 -2.41 -11.20 7.71
N ILE A 98 -1.39 -11.17 6.85
CA ILE A 98 -0.96 -12.37 6.13
C ILE A 98 -0.23 -13.35 7.04
N HIS A 99 0.51 -12.86 8.05
CA HIS A 99 1.15 -13.72 9.05
C HIS A 99 0.17 -14.39 10.03
N LYS A 100 -1.11 -13.99 10.04
CA LYS A 100 -2.19 -14.73 10.74
C LYS A 100 -2.73 -15.90 9.91
N GLN A 101 -2.52 -15.92 8.59
CA GLN A 101 -2.99 -17.00 7.74
C GLN A 101 -2.18 -18.27 8.00
N PRO A 102 -2.84 -19.42 8.23
CA PRO A 102 -2.15 -20.66 8.48
C PRO A 102 -1.59 -21.28 7.20
N VAL A 103 -0.56 -22.10 7.38
CA VAL A 103 0.08 -22.87 6.30
C VAL A 103 -0.94 -23.82 5.67
N ARG A 104 -1.06 -23.76 4.35
CA ARG A 104 -1.87 -24.69 3.56
C ARG A 104 -1.06 -25.93 3.24
N TRP A 105 -1.37 -27.02 3.90
CA TRP A 105 -0.75 -28.30 3.68
C TRP A 105 -1.24 -28.93 2.37
N THR A 106 -0.30 -29.47 1.59
CA THR A 106 -0.58 -30.17 0.34
C THR A 106 0.24 -31.44 0.24
N HIS A 107 -0.31 -32.48 -0.39
CA HIS A 107 0.46 -33.67 -0.73
C HIS A 107 1.24 -33.53 -2.06
N GLU A 108 0.82 -32.58 -2.91
CA GLU A 108 1.44 -32.38 -4.22
C GLU A 108 2.81 -31.70 -4.11
N ARG A 109 3.69 -32.04 -5.05
CA ARG A 109 5.00 -31.41 -5.22
C ARG A 109 4.92 -29.96 -5.69
N VAL A 110 3.97 -29.67 -6.59
CA VAL A 110 3.76 -28.34 -7.16
C VAL A 110 2.30 -27.93 -6.95
N VAL A 111 2.08 -26.77 -6.33
CA VAL A 111 0.73 -26.26 -6.04
C VAL A 111 0.39 -25.12 -7.01
N ALA A 112 -0.84 -25.12 -7.52
CA ALA A 112 -1.36 -24.01 -8.31
C ALA A 112 -2.08 -22.99 -7.41
N CYS A 113 -1.68 -21.73 -7.48
CA CYS A 113 -2.34 -20.62 -6.77
C CYS A 113 -2.81 -19.56 -7.77
N ASP A 114 -4.09 -19.19 -7.69
CA ASP A 114 -4.74 -18.15 -8.49
C ASP A 114 -5.30 -17.01 -7.62
N GLY A 115 -5.08 -17.05 -6.30
CA GLY A 115 -5.61 -16.08 -5.35
C GLY A 115 -7.10 -16.25 -5.02
N GLY A 116 -7.77 -17.25 -5.59
CA GLY A 116 -9.20 -17.48 -5.45
C GLY A 116 -10.05 -16.58 -6.36
N GLY A 117 -11.31 -16.99 -6.58
CA GLY A 117 -12.25 -16.20 -7.40
C GLY A 117 -11.97 -16.20 -8.90
N GLY A 118 -11.10 -17.09 -9.39
CA GLY A 118 -10.77 -17.23 -10.82
C GLY A 118 -10.18 -15.93 -11.40
N PRO A 119 -10.86 -15.25 -12.33
CA PRO A 119 -10.34 -14.01 -12.92
C PRO A 119 -10.28 -12.82 -11.95
N ALA A 120 -10.95 -12.90 -10.78
CA ALA A 120 -10.89 -11.85 -9.76
C ALA A 120 -9.63 -11.92 -8.87
N GLY A 121 -8.87 -13.02 -8.96
CA GLY A 121 -7.62 -13.21 -8.24
C GLY A 121 -6.41 -12.68 -9.02
N HIS A 122 -5.27 -13.34 -8.87
CA HIS A 122 -4.04 -13.03 -9.61
C HIS A 122 -3.76 -14.06 -10.71
N PRO A 123 -2.84 -13.79 -11.64
CA PRO A 123 -2.43 -14.79 -12.63
C PRO A 123 -2.01 -16.09 -11.96
N ARG A 124 -2.53 -17.22 -12.47
CA ARG A 124 -2.22 -18.55 -11.93
C ARG A 124 -0.71 -18.79 -11.95
N ILE A 125 -0.14 -19.06 -10.79
CA ILE A 125 1.25 -19.47 -10.64
C ILE A 125 1.35 -20.89 -10.08
N PHE A 126 2.52 -21.49 -10.30
CA PHE A 126 2.86 -22.81 -9.80
C PHE A 126 4.02 -22.68 -8.80
N ILE A 127 3.79 -23.12 -7.57
CA ILE A 127 4.70 -22.98 -6.44
C ILE A 127 5.30 -24.35 -6.13
N ASN A 128 6.62 -24.44 -6.08
CA ASN A 128 7.29 -25.70 -5.71
C ASN A 128 7.32 -25.87 -4.19
N CYS A 129 6.79 -26.98 -3.68
CA CYS A 129 6.75 -27.33 -2.25
C CYS A 129 7.68 -28.50 -1.90
N ASP A 130 8.63 -28.87 -2.78
CA ASP A 130 9.63 -29.92 -2.57
C ASP A 130 10.58 -29.69 -1.40
N LYS A 131 10.82 -28.43 -1.06
CA LYS A 131 11.79 -28.10 -0.04
C LYS A 131 11.14 -28.22 1.34
N PRO A 132 11.91 -28.53 2.38
CA PRO A 132 11.41 -28.54 3.75
C PRO A 132 11.27 -27.11 4.31
N GLU A 133 10.62 -26.23 3.55
CA GLU A 133 10.37 -24.83 3.88
C GLU A 133 8.93 -24.43 3.52
N ILE A 134 8.41 -23.41 4.19
CA ILE A 134 7.11 -22.83 3.85
C ILE A 134 7.29 -21.98 2.59
N SER A 135 6.66 -22.42 1.50
CA SER A 135 6.72 -21.77 0.19
C SER A 135 5.55 -20.80 0.05
N VAL A 136 5.84 -19.53 -0.23
CA VAL A 136 4.84 -18.46 -0.27
C VAL A 136 4.43 -18.11 -1.71
N CYS A 137 3.16 -17.78 -1.90
CA CYS A 137 2.69 -17.19 -3.15
C CYS A 137 3.20 -15.74 -3.28
N ASN A 138 3.88 -15.41 -4.38
CA ASN A 138 4.43 -14.07 -4.62
C ASN A 138 3.36 -12.97 -4.82
N TYR A 139 2.10 -13.34 -5.03
CA TYR A 139 0.99 -12.39 -5.21
C TYR A 139 0.19 -12.20 -3.93
N CYS A 140 -0.49 -13.26 -3.45
CA CYS A 140 -1.33 -13.18 -2.25
C CYS A 140 -0.55 -13.31 -0.94
N GLY A 141 0.69 -13.79 -0.96
CA GLY A 141 1.45 -14.10 0.26
C GLY A 141 0.97 -15.35 1.02
N LEU A 142 0.02 -16.11 0.45
CA LEU A 142 -0.49 -17.33 1.09
C LEU A 142 0.64 -18.37 1.25
N PRO A 143 0.79 -18.94 2.46
CA PRO A 143 1.80 -19.96 2.73
C PRO A 143 1.33 -21.36 2.33
N PHE A 144 2.20 -22.12 1.68
CA PHE A 144 2.02 -23.52 1.31
C PHE A 144 3.19 -24.36 1.81
N ALA A 145 2.93 -25.60 2.21
CA ALA A 145 3.98 -26.56 2.55
C ALA A 145 3.54 -27.98 2.22
N ASN A 146 4.51 -28.84 1.90
CA ASN A 146 4.23 -30.24 1.67
C ASN A 146 4.14 -31.02 2.99
N GLU A 147 3.13 -31.88 3.12
CA GLU A 147 2.91 -32.72 4.30
C GLU A 147 4.09 -33.64 4.65
N HIS A 148 4.88 -34.07 3.65
CA HIS A 148 6.08 -34.87 3.87
C HIS A 148 7.11 -34.17 4.77
N HIS A 149 7.12 -32.83 4.79
CA HIS A 149 8.04 -32.04 5.62
C HIS A 149 7.41 -31.53 6.92
N ARG A 150 6.18 -31.96 7.24
CA ARG A 150 5.44 -31.47 8.41
C ARG A 150 6.20 -31.68 9.71
N ALA A 151 6.71 -32.88 9.95
CA ALA A 151 7.48 -33.19 11.16
C ALA A 151 8.75 -32.32 11.29
N HIS A 152 9.40 -31.98 10.18
CA HIS A 152 10.55 -31.08 10.20
C HIS A 152 10.13 -29.65 10.56
N LEU A 153 9.07 -29.14 9.92
CA LEU A 153 8.56 -27.78 10.18
C LEU A 153 8.03 -27.61 11.61
N GLU A 154 7.39 -28.64 12.17
CA GLU A 154 6.94 -28.67 13.56
C GLU A 154 8.10 -28.76 14.57
N SER A 155 9.25 -29.31 14.15
CA SER A 155 10.44 -29.39 15.01
C SER A 155 11.19 -28.05 15.14
N LEU A 156 10.91 -27.08 14.26
CA LEU A 156 11.56 -25.77 14.30
C LEU A 156 11.04 -24.95 15.50
N PRO A 157 11.92 -24.21 16.21
CA PRO A 157 11.51 -23.42 17.37
C PRO A 157 10.55 -22.28 16.99
N GLN A 158 10.64 -21.79 15.76
CA GLN A 158 9.79 -20.73 15.24
C GLN A 158 9.62 -20.88 13.72
N THR A 159 8.40 -20.71 13.25
CA THR A 159 8.05 -20.64 11.83
C THR A 159 7.59 -19.23 11.46
N SER A 160 7.71 -18.87 10.19
CA SER A 160 7.27 -17.56 9.67
C SER A 160 5.75 -17.42 9.60
N TYR A 161 5.03 -18.53 9.50
CA TYR A 161 3.57 -18.60 9.47
C TYR A 161 3.08 -19.64 10.49
N PRO A 162 1.87 -19.46 11.05
CA PRO A 162 1.27 -20.45 11.94
C PRO A 162 0.99 -21.75 11.18
N LEU A 163 1.35 -22.89 11.76
CA LEU A 163 1.14 -24.20 11.13
C LEU A 163 -0.32 -24.67 11.19
N GLU A 164 -1.07 -24.15 12.17
CA GLU A 164 -2.48 -24.47 12.43
C GLU A 164 -3.32 -23.18 12.50
N ASP A 165 -4.62 -23.32 12.21
CA ASP A 165 -5.56 -22.21 12.27
C ASP A 165 -6.07 -21.98 13.70
N THR A 166 -5.37 -21.14 14.45
CA THR A 166 -5.73 -20.85 15.86
C THR A 166 -6.85 -19.82 15.99
N GLU A 167 -6.96 -18.89 15.04
CA GLU A 167 -7.91 -17.76 15.09
C GLU A 167 -9.16 -18.01 14.22
N GLY A 168 -9.27 -19.17 13.55
CA GLY A 168 -10.36 -19.47 12.61
C GLY A 168 -10.32 -18.60 11.35
N VAL A 169 -9.13 -18.17 10.97
CA VAL A 169 -8.85 -17.22 9.89
C VAL A 169 -8.75 -17.93 8.53
N ALA A 170 -8.57 -19.25 8.51
CA ALA A 170 -8.48 -20.03 7.29
C ALA A 170 -9.84 -20.13 6.60
N VAL A 171 -9.92 -19.57 5.39
CA VAL A 171 -10.96 -19.96 4.44
C VAL A 171 -10.54 -21.31 3.83
N ALA A 172 -11.18 -22.39 4.30
CA ALA A 172 -11.03 -23.74 3.72
C ALA A 172 -11.30 -23.71 2.20
N PRO A 173 -10.54 -24.45 1.37
CA PRO A 173 -10.55 -24.26 -0.07
C PRO A 173 -11.56 -25.17 -0.78
N PRO A 174 -11.80 -24.94 -2.09
CA PRO A 174 -11.82 -26.04 -3.03
C PRO A 174 -10.43 -26.15 -3.69
N LEU A 175 -9.48 -26.82 -3.02
CA LEU A 175 -8.24 -27.27 -3.64
C LEU A 175 -8.55 -28.62 -4.29
N SER A 176 -9.25 -28.56 -5.42
CA SER A 176 -9.26 -29.60 -6.45
C SER A 176 -10.26 -29.20 -7.53
N ARG A 177 -9.78 -28.54 -8.59
CA ARG A 177 -10.27 -28.92 -9.91
C ARG A 177 -9.35 -30.04 -10.37
N PRO A 178 -9.83 -31.29 -10.52
CA PRO A 178 -9.00 -32.37 -11.03
C PRO A 178 -8.39 -31.92 -12.35
N HIS A 179 -7.08 -32.13 -12.48
CA HIS A 179 -6.36 -31.90 -13.72
C HIS A 179 -7.04 -32.77 -14.80
N PRO A 180 -7.51 -32.21 -15.92
CA PRO A 180 -8.03 -33.05 -17.00
C PRO A 180 -6.90 -33.99 -17.46
N PRO A 181 -7.17 -35.29 -17.67
CA PRO A 181 -6.21 -36.16 -18.33
C PRO A 181 -5.99 -35.63 -19.75
N HIS A 182 -4.72 -35.68 -20.16
CA HIS A 182 -4.13 -35.19 -21.40
C HIS A 182 -5.05 -35.19 -22.64
#